data_AF-C0R9I1-F1
#
_entry.id   AF-C0R9I1-F1
#
_cell.length_a   1.000
_cell.length_b   1.000
_cell.length_c   1.000
_cell.angle_alpha   90.00
_cell.angle_beta   90.00
_cell.angle_gamma   90.00
#
_symmetry.space_group_name_H-M   'P 1'
#
loop_
_entity.id
_entity.type
_entity.pdbx_description
1 polymer ?
#
loop_
_entity_poly.entity_id
_entity_poly.type
_entity_poly.pdbx_seq_one_letter_code
_entity_poly.pdbx_strand_id
1 'polypeptide(L)'
;MKNLLEKLKEKKTKIKPERNNNIFVKIEKKDDKSIYHTKIFLDFHAFGTKKNQNYRFLISFRKLLDRKKTEAFSLFSLKDEDKFLGINYGCRKPIKNVLRRYEENNKLKTATFSKIHYIRFKFKKGSIFCYVVGISYLLRKDKIKKKYYKSLIKILLTLEKEIYEFYNKKLSNGGIITKWIEKEQK
;
A
#
# COMPACT_ATOMS: atom_id res chain seq x y z
N MET A 1 23.16 24.13 34.53
CA MET A 1 22.00 23.31 34.13
C MET A 1 21.48 23.81 32.78
N LYS A 2 21.77 23.12 31.67
CA LYS A 2 21.23 23.51 30.35
C LYS A 2 19.71 23.45 30.36
N ASN A 3 19.10 24.58 30.02
CA ASN A 3 17.68 24.87 30.24
C ASN A 3 16.82 23.84 29.50
N LEU A 4 15.82 23.26 30.18
CA LEU A 4 14.92 22.24 29.60
C LEU A 4 14.28 22.73 28.28
N LEU A 5 14.12 24.05 28.18
CA LEU A 5 13.68 24.80 26.99
C LEU A 5 14.65 24.69 25.80
N GLU A 6 15.96 24.70 26.01
CA GLU A 6 16.95 24.49 24.94
C GLU A 6 16.92 23.05 24.45
N LYS A 7 16.82 22.06 25.35
CA LYS A 7 16.67 20.64 24.98
C LYS A 7 15.38 20.38 24.19
N LEU A 8 14.29 21.08 24.53
CA LEU A 8 13.01 21.01 23.80
C LEU A 8 13.10 21.73 22.45
N LYS A 9 13.80 22.86 22.35
CA LYS A 9 14.07 23.54 21.07
C LYS A 9 14.99 22.72 20.17
N GLU A 10 16.05 22.09 20.70
CA GLU A 10 16.92 21.14 19.97
C GLU A 10 16.17 19.89 19.50
N LYS A 11 15.22 19.37 20.30
CA LYS A 11 14.32 18.29 19.86
C LYS A 11 13.37 18.76 18.76
N LYS A 12 12.83 19.98 18.83
CA LYS A 12 11.99 20.56 17.77
C LYS A 12 12.77 20.84 16.48
N THR A 13 14.03 21.28 16.55
CA THR A 13 14.88 21.53 15.36
C THR A 13 15.50 20.28 14.76
N LYS A 14 15.63 19.17 15.52
CA LYS A 14 15.90 17.84 14.96
C LYS A 14 14.69 17.21 14.26
N ILE A 15 13.47 17.69 14.53
CA ILE A 15 12.29 17.40 13.71
C ILE A 15 12.24 18.41 12.56
N LYS A 16 13.32 18.51 11.78
CA LYS A 16 13.20 19.00 10.41
C LYS A 16 12.40 17.93 9.66
N PRO A 17 11.30 18.28 8.95
CA PRO A 17 10.63 17.33 8.09
C PRO A 17 11.62 16.96 6.98
N GLU A 18 12.26 15.80 7.10
CA GLU A 18 13.03 15.21 6.01
C GLU A 18 12.09 15.06 4.80
N ARG A 19 12.24 15.97 3.82
CA ARG A 19 11.71 15.92 2.44
C ARG A 19 10.24 15.53 2.31
N ASN A 20 9.42 16.43 1.75
CA ASN A 20 8.04 16.21 1.27
C ASN A 20 7.86 14.95 0.36
N ASN A 21 7.94 13.75 0.93
CA ASN A 21 7.72 12.45 0.30
C ASN A 21 6.37 11.92 0.77
N ASN A 22 5.31 12.70 0.55
CA ASN A 22 3.97 12.24 0.89
C ASN A 22 3.62 11.06 -0.04
N ILE A 23 3.53 9.85 0.53
CA ILE A 23 3.11 8.66 -0.19
C ILE A 23 1.67 8.79 -0.69
N PHE A 24 0.87 9.65 -0.05
CA PHE A 24 -0.52 9.89 -0.37
C PHE A 24 -0.65 11.00 -1.40
N VAL A 25 -1.31 10.69 -2.52
CA VAL A 25 -1.61 11.63 -3.60
C VAL A 25 -2.89 12.41 -3.35
N LYS A 26 -3.79 11.86 -2.54
CA LYS A 26 -5.08 12.46 -2.16
C LYS A 26 -5.51 11.96 -0.80
N ILE A 27 -6.13 12.84 -0.01
CA ILE A 27 -6.83 12.50 1.21
C ILE A 27 -8.23 13.11 1.08
N GLU A 28 -9.26 12.28 1.13
CA GLU A 28 -10.67 12.70 1.08
C GLU A 28 -11.25 12.64 2.48
N LYS A 29 -12.04 13.65 2.87
CA LYS A 29 -12.84 13.61 4.10
C LYS A 29 -14.30 13.49 3.70
N LYS A 30 -14.98 12.45 4.20
CA LYS A 30 -16.41 12.22 3.96
C LYS A 30 -17.03 11.66 5.23
N ASP A 31 -18.06 12.31 5.76
CA ASP A 31 -18.84 11.85 6.92
C ASP A 31 -17.94 11.42 8.10
N ASP A 32 -17.04 12.32 8.51
CA ASP A 32 -15.99 12.11 9.54
C ASP A 32 -14.97 10.99 9.28
N LYS A 33 -15.03 10.36 8.10
CA LYS A 33 -14.06 9.35 7.68
C LYS A 33 -13.02 9.94 6.75
N SER A 34 -11.76 9.57 7.00
CA SER A 34 -10.64 9.93 6.12
C SER A 34 -10.30 8.78 5.18
N ILE A 35 -10.30 9.05 3.88
CA ILE A 35 -9.92 8.10 2.84
C ILE A 35 -8.59 8.55 2.25
N TYR A 36 -7.57 7.73 2.44
CA TYR A 36 -6.22 7.99 1.98
C TYR A 36 -5.97 7.23 0.69
N HIS A 37 -5.35 7.91 -0.26
CA HIS A 37 -5.03 7.36 -1.57
C HIS A 37 -3.53 7.47 -1.82
N THR A 38 -2.86 6.34 -1.99
CA THR A 38 -1.43 6.36 -2.28
C THR A 38 -1.14 6.83 -3.71
N LYS A 39 0.13 7.09 -4.01
CA LYS A 39 0.65 7.03 -5.38
C LYS A 39 0.46 5.63 -5.97
N ILE A 40 0.61 5.51 -7.28
CA ILE A 40 0.64 4.21 -7.97
C ILE A 40 2.04 3.59 -7.79
N PHE A 41 2.08 2.36 -7.33
CA PHE A 41 3.29 1.57 -7.14
C PHE A 41 3.36 0.38 -8.10
N LEU A 42 4.58 -0.13 -8.31
CA LEU A 42 4.79 -1.29 -9.15
C LEU A 42 4.34 -2.56 -8.41
N ASP A 43 4.94 -2.84 -7.26
CA ASP A 43 4.72 -4.02 -6.42
C ASP A 43 5.09 -3.75 -4.96
N PHE A 44 4.89 -4.77 -4.12
CA PHE A 44 5.29 -4.76 -2.70
C PHE A 44 6.79 -5.01 -2.58
N HIS A 45 7.43 -4.29 -1.67
CA HIS A 45 8.84 -4.47 -1.35
C HIS A 45 9.04 -5.24 -0.05
N ALA A 46 8.43 -4.76 1.04
CA ALA A 46 8.52 -5.36 2.38
C ALA A 46 7.34 -4.91 3.24
N PHE A 47 7.02 -5.68 4.28
CA PHE A 47 6.01 -5.31 5.27
C PHE A 47 6.29 -6.03 6.59
N GLY A 48 5.59 -5.60 7.64
CA GLY A 48 5.62 -6.23 8.96
C GLY A 48 5.78 -5.25 10.10
N THR A 49 5.88 -5.77 11.31
CA THR A 49 6.16 -5.01 12.53
C THR A 49 7.65 -4.99 12.83
N LYS A 50 8.20 -3.84 13.25
CA LYS A 50 9.56 -3.81 13.81
C LYS A 50 9.52 -4.30 15.24
N LYS A 51 10.48 -5.13 15.66
CA LYS A 51 10.59 -5.72 17.03
C LYS A 51 10.41 -4.72 18.18
N ASN A 52 10.81 -3.46 17.98
CA ASN A 52 10.75 -2.40 19.01
C ASN A 52 9.55 -1.43 18.80
N GLN A 53 8.72 -1.65 17.77
CA GLN A 53 7.56 -0.82 17.42
C GLN A 53 6.38 -1.71 17.01
N ASN A 54 6.04 -2.69 17.86
CA ASN A 54 4.96 -3.66 17.64
C ASN A 54 3.56 -3.03 17.61
N TYR A 55 3.44 -1.71 17.80
CA TYR A 55 2.19 -0.98 17.69
C TYR A 55 1.95 -0.43 16.28
N ARG A 56 2.89 -0.57 15.34
CA ARG A 56 2.77 -0.12 13.93
C ARG A 56 3.09 -1.24 12.97
N PHE A 57 2.25 -1.40 11.95
CA PHE A 57 2.49 -2.30 10.83
C PHE A 57 3.01 -1.50 9.64
N LEU A 58 4.25 -1.72 9.21
CA LEU A 58 4.86 -1.01 8.08
C LEU A 58 4.53 -1.74 6.77
N ILE A 59 4.24 -0.98 5.71
CA ILE A 59 4.15 -1.50 4.34
C ILE A 59 5.02 -0.62 3.44
N SER A 60 5.87 -1.26 2.65
CA SER A 60 6.80 -0.64 1.70
C SER A 60 6.55 -1.15 0.29
N PHE A 61 6.62 -0.24 -0.68
CA PHE A 61 6.34 -0.48 -2.09
C PHE A 61 7.51 -0.03 -2.95
N ARG A 62 7.70 -0.67 -4.11
CA ARG A 62 8.63 -0.17 -5.14
C ARG A 62 7.96 0.89 -6.00
N LYS A 63 8.67 1.99 -6.27
CA LYS A 63 8.13 3.06 -7.12
C LYS A 63 7.85 2.54 -8.52
N LEU A 64 6.82 3.10 -9.16
CA LEU A 64 6.39 2.70 -10.49
C LEU A 64 7.48 2.88 -11.57
N LEU A 65 8.21 3.99 -11.52
CA LEU A 65 9.20 4.37 -12.54
C LEU A 65 10.66 4.02 -12.15
N ASP A 66 10.90 3.69 -10.88
CA ASP A 66 12.24 3.38 -10.37
C ASP A 66 12.16 2.22 -9.38
N ARG A 67 12.51 1.02 -9.84
CA ARG A 67 12.43 -0.22 -9.06
C ARG A 67 13.41 -0.25 -7.88
N LYS A 68 14.46 0.57 -7.90
CA LYS A 68 15.46 0.65 -6.82
C LYS A 68 14.96 1.52 -5.68
N LYS A 69 14.01 2.43 -5.95
CA LYS A 69 13.43 3.32 -4.95
C LYS A 69 12.17 2.74 -4.35
N THR A 70 12.02 2.94 -3.05
CA THR A 70 10.87 2.48 -2.27
C THR A 70 10.22 3.65 -1.54
N GLU A 71 8.92 3.52 -1.26
CA GLU A 71 8.19 4.39 -0.35
C GLU A 71 7.40 3.51 0.61
N ALA A 72 7.32 3.93 1.87
CA ALA A 72 6.68 3.16 2.92
C ALA A 72 5.78 4.03 3.78
N PHE A 73 4.79 3.40 4.41
CA PHE A 73 3.95 4.00 5.42
C PHE A 73 3.54 2.96 6.45
N SER A 74 3.11 3.42 7.63
CA SER A 74 2.54 2.55 8.65
C SER A 74 1.03 2.59 8.62
N LEU A 75 0.38 1.43 8.76
CA LEU A 75 -1.04 1.35 9.08
C LEU A 75 -1.32 1.97 10.46
N PHE A 76 -2.60 2.30 10.72
CA PHE A 76 -3.04 2.85 12.00
C PHE A 76 -2.62 1.94 13.15
N SER A 77 -2.20 2.57 14.24
CA SER A 77 -1.60 1.84 15.35
C SER A 77 -2.66 1.11 16.17
N LEU A 78 -2.22 0.11 16.93
CA LEU A 78 -3.08 -0.55 17.93
C LEU A 78 -3.49 0.38 19.08
N LYS A 79 -2.84 1.54 19.22
CA LYS A 79 -3.14 2.55 20.24
C LYS A 79 -4.24 3.52 19.78
N ASP A 80 -4.52 3.55 18.49
CA ASP A 80 -5.58 4.38 17.94
C ASP A 80 -6.93 3.66 18.15
N GLU A 81 -7.98 4.38 18.53
CA GLU A 81 -9.34 3.84 18.63
C GLU A 81 -9.93 3.41 17.27
N ASP A 82 -9.17 3.58 16.19
CA ASP A 82 -9.62 3.28 14.85
C ASP A 82 -9.53 1.77 14.55
N LYS A 83 -10.62 1.07 14.87
CA LYS A 83 -10.74 -0.38 14.70
C LYS A 83 -10.55 -0.80 13.23
N PHE A 84 -9.58 -1.67 12.97
CA PHE A 84 -9.44 -2.35 11.68
C PHE A 84 -10.70 -3.19 11.37
N LEU A 85 -11.21 -3.07 10.16
CA LEU A 85 -12.42 -3.76 9.69
C LEU A 85 -12.09 -4.91 8.73
N GLY A 86 -11.02 -4.78 7.93
CA GLY A 86 -10.58 -5.84 7.03
C GLY A 86 -9.90 -5.32 5.77
N ILE A 87 -9.58 -6.25 4.86
CA ILE A 87 -8.99 -5.99 3.55
C ILE A 87 -10.05 -6.18 2.45
N ASN A 88 -9.95 -5.39 1.38
CA ASN A 88 -10.71 -5.58 0.15
C ASN A 88 -9.84 -5.28 -1.07
N TYR A 89 -10.03 -6.01 -2.17
CA TYR A 89 -9.39 -5.73 -3.45
C TYR A 89 -10.40 -5.21 -4.46
N GLY A 90 -9.91 -4.42 -5.42
CA GLY A 90 -10.72 -3.96 -6.52
C GLY A 90 -9.92 -3.19 -7.55
N CYS A 91 -10.62 -2.62 -8.52
CA CYS A 91 -10.06 -1.74 -9.53
C CYS A 91 -10.87 -0.45 -9.63
N ARG A 92 -10.21 0.65 -10.01
CA ARG A 92 -10.86 1.93 -10.30
C ARG A 92 -10.07 2.74 -11.31
N LYS A 93 -10.66 3.83 -11.82
CA LYS A 93 -9.89 4.83 -12.58
C LYS A 93 -8.82 5.47 -11.68
N PRO A 94 -7.59 5.70 -12.18
CA PRO A 94 -6.56 6.42 -11.44
C PRO A 94 -7.03 7.81 -10.98
N ILE A 95 -6.59 8.23 -9.80
CA ILE A 95 -6.90 9.57 -9.28
C ILE A 95 -6.13 10.65 -10.05
N LYS A 96 -4.89 10.33 -10.45
CA LYS A 96 -4.08 11.12 -11.38
C LYS A 96 -3.62 10.18 -12.49
N ASN A 97 -3.73 10.63 -13.73
CA ASN A 97 -3.18 9.92 -14.87
C ASN A 97 -1.66 9.89 -14.73
N VAL A 98 -1.08 8.69 -14.69
CA VAL A 98 0.37 8.52 -14.71
C VAL A 98 0.77 8.11 -16.12
N LEU A 99 1.62 8.92 -16.75
CA LEU A 99 2.21 8.63 -18.04
C LEU A 99 3.31 7.58 -17.86
N ARG A 100 3.07 6.37 -18.36
CA ARG A 100 4.11 5.35 -18.46
C ARG A 100 4.80 5.51 -19.81
N ARG A 101 6.11 5.81 -19.78
CA ARG A 101 6.97 5.76 -20.96
C ARG A 101 7.50 4.34 -21.13
N TYR A 102 7.36 3.78 -22.33
CA TYR A 102 7.96 2.51 -22.69
C TYR A 102 8.40 2.56 -24.14
N GLU A 103 9.42 1.76 -24.45
CA GLU A 103 9.96 1.67 -25.80
C GLU A 103 9.35 0.46 -26.49
N GLU A 104 8.81 0.67 -27.68
CA GLU A 104 8.26 -0.37 -28.53
C GLU A 104 8.70 -0.07 -29.96
N ASN A 105 9.43 -1.00 -30.57
CA ASN A 105 10.00 -0.85 -31.92
C ASN A 105 10.83 0.44 -32.09
N ASN A 106 11.74 0.72 -31.15
CA ASN A 106 12.60 1.93 -31.11
C ASN A 106 11.82 3.26 -31.12
N LYS A 107 10.52 3.25 -30.80
CA LYS A 107 9.69 4.45 -30.63
C LYS A 107 9.26 4.58 -29.17
N LEU A 108 9.45 5.76 -28.61
CA LEU A 108 9.04 6.08 -27.23
C LEU A 108 7.53 6.30 -27.20
N LYS A 109 6.80 5.35 -26.63
CA LYS A 109 5.35 5.42 -26.44
C LYS A 109 5.00 5.88 -25.03
N THR A 110 3.91 6.63 -24.93
CA THR A 110 3.30 6.99 -23.65
C THR A 110 1.94 6.31 -23.53
N ALA A 111 1.69 5.64 -22.40
CA ALA A 111 0.39 5.09 -22.08
C ALA A 111 -0.09 5.57 -20.72
N THR A 112 -1.39 5.82 -20.64
CA THR A 112 -2.09 6.09 -19.38
C THR A 112 -2.83 4.84 -18.91
N PHE A 113 -2.92 4.64 -17.60
CA PHE A 113 -3.71 3.56 -17.03
C PHE A 113 -5.21 3.86 -17.14
N SER A 114 -5.97 3.05 -17.87
CA SER A 114 -7.44 3.15 -17.91
C SER A 114 -8.08 2.70 -16.58
N LYS A 115 -7.46 1.72 -15.92
CA LYS A 115 -7.82 1.20 -14.60
C LYS A 115 -6.56 0.88 -13.79
N ILE A 116 -6.65 1.02 -12.48
CA ILE A 116 -5.62 0.63 -11.52
C ILE A 116 -6.22 -0.23 -10.42
N HIS A 117 -5.52 -1.32 -10.10
CA HIS A 117 -5.90 -2.25 -9.05
C HIS A 117 -5.37 -1.77 -7.70
N TYR A 118 -6.10 -2.09 -6.65
CA TYR A 118 -5.74 -1.71 -5.30
C TYR A 118 -5.98 -2.81 -4.28
N ILE A 119 -5.25 -2.72 -3.18
CA ILE A 119 -5.62 -3.29 -1.89
C ILE A 119 -6.12 -2.15 -1.01
N ARG A 120 -7.28 -2.35 -0.36
CA ARG A 120 -7.91 -1.39 0.54
C ARG A 120 -7.88 -1.93 1.96
N PHE A 121 -7.26 -1.17 2.86
CA PHE A 121 -7.33 -1.41 4.30
C PHE A 121 -8.49 -0.59 4.86
N LYS A 122 -9.48 -1.25 5.44
CA LYS A 122 -10.68 -0.62 6.01
C LYS A 122 -10.51 -0.47 7.51
N PHE A 123 -10.87 0.70 8.01
CA PHE A 123 -10.92 1.04 9.42
C PHE A 123 -12.27 1.70 9.75
N LYS A 124 -12.59 1.90 11.03
CA LYS A 124 -13.85 2.50 11.48
C LYS A 124 -13.94 3.99 11.09
N LYS A 125 -12.85 4.74 11.29
CA LYS A 125 -12.69 6.18 11.03
C LYS A 125 -12.09 6.45 9.64
N GLY A 126 -11.84 5.43 8.82
CA GLY A 126 -11.25 5.67 7.50
C GLY A 126 -10.91 4.45 6.67
N SER A 127 -10.22 4.68 5.55
CA SER A 127 -9.62 3.60 4.78
C SER A 127 -8.41 4.07 3.97
N ILE A 128 -7.53 3.14 3.65
CA ILE A 128 -6.32 3.41 2.87
C ILE A 128 -6.37 2.57 1.60
N PHE A 129 -6.35 3.23 0.45
CA PHE A 129 -6.25 2.61 -0.86
C PHE A 129 -4.79 2.63 -1.33
N CYS A 130 -4.20 1.45 -1.46
CA CYS A 130 -2.87 1.27 -2.01
C CYS A 130 -2.96 0.77 -3.45
N TYR A 131 -2.51 1.60 -4.39
CA TYR A 131 -2.56 1.29 -5.82
C TYR A 131 -1.31 0.55 -6.27
N VAL A 132 -1.48 -0.67 -6.79
CA VAL A 132 -0.36 -1.55 -7.15
C VAL A 132 -0.61 -2.17 -8.53
N VAL A 133 0.25 -1.86 -9.49
CA VAL A 133 0.15 -2.36 -10.87
C VAL A 133 0.27 -3.88 -10.92
N GLY A 134 1.17 -4.46 -10.12
CA GLY A 134 1.41 -5.89 -10.05
C GLY A 134 0.15 -6.72 -9.78
N ILE A 135 -0.83 -6.20 -9.02
CA ILE A 135 -2.09 -6.91 -8.72
C ILE A 135 -2.85 -7.29 -10.00
N SER A 136 -2.80 -6.46 -11.05
CA SER A 136 -3.42 -6.78 -12.34
C SER A 136 -2.88 -8.06 -12.99
N TYR A 137 -1.62 -8.41 -12.69
CA TYR A 137 -0.98 -9.62 -13.21
C TYR A 137 -1.64 -10.89 -12.66
N LEU A 138 -2.25 -10.81 -11.47
CA LEU A 138 -2.96 -11.92 -10.86
C LEU A 138 -4.31 -12.22 -11.52
N LEU A 139 -4.84 -11.32 -12.35
CA LEU A 139 -6.10 -11.55 -13.06
C LEU A 139 -5.90 -12.19 -14.45
N ARG A 140 -4.65 -12.49 -14.82
CA ARG A 140 -4.31 -13.02 -16.13
C ARG A 140 -4.13 -14.53 -16.10
N LYS A 141 -5.08 -15.27 -16.69
CA LYS A 141 -5.04 -16.74 -16.80
C LYS A 141 -3.76 -17.24 -17.49
N ASP A 142 -3.30 -16.54 -18.53
CA ASP A 142 -2.06 -16.86 -19.26
C ASP A 142 -0.78 -16.74 -18.41
N LYS A 143 -0.87 -16.13 -17.22
CA LYS A 143 0.28 -15.86 -16.35
C LYS A 143 0.33 -16.72 -15.09
N ILE A 144 -0.68 -17.53 -14.79
CA ILE A 144 -0.76 -18.33 -13.55
C ILE A 144 0.49 -19.19 -13.30
N LYS A 145 1.03 -19.81 -14.34
CA LYS A 145 2.21 -20.68 -14.24
C LYS A 145 3.53 -19.91 -14.07
N LYS A 146 3.55 -18.59 -14.26
CA LYS A 146 4.78 -17.78 -14.23
C LYS A 146 5.28 -17.58 -12.80
N LYS A 147 6.62 -17.58 -12.64
CA LYS A 147 7.30 -17.36 -11.35
C LYS A 147 6.82 -16.10 -10.63
N TYR A 148 6.64 -15.00 -11.37
CA TYR A 148 6.16 -13.74 -10.80
C TYR A 148 4.74 -13.84 -10.22
N TYR A 149 3.82 -14.54 -10.90
CA TYR A 149 2.46 -14.78 -10.38
C TYR A 149 2.52 -15.50 -9.04
N LYS A 150 3.24 -16.63 -8.99
CA LYS A 150 3.40 -17.46 -7.78
C LYS A 150 4.04 -16.69 -6.63
N SER A 151 5.03 -15.85 -6.93
CA SER A 151 5.67 -15.00 -5.93
C SER A 151 4.72 -13.92 -5.40
N LEU A 152 3.98 -13.25 -6.29
CA LEU A 152 3.10 -12.16 -5.91
C LEU A 152 1.91 -12.64 -5.08
N ILE A 153 1.29 -13.77 -5.46
CA ILE A 153 0.18 -14.33 -4.67
C ILE A 153 0.65 -14.75 -3.27
N LYS A 154 1.85 -15.35 -3.15
CA LYS A 154 2.43 -15.71 -1.86
C LYS A 154 2.66 -14.47 -0.99
N ILE A 155 3.23 -13.41 -1.55
CA ILE A 155 3.47 -12.12 -0.87
C ILE A 155 2.15 -11.54 -0.33
N LEU A 156 1.08 -11.53 -1.13
CA LEU A 156 -0.22 -11.00 -0.70
C LEU A 156 -0.90 -11.86 0.36
N LEU A 157 -0.83 -13.20 0.24
CA LEU A 157 -1.35 -14.11 1.26
C LEU A 157 -0.62 -13.94 2.60
N THR A 158 0.71 -13.80 2.57
CA THR A 158 1.50 -13.50 3.77
C THR A 158 1.14 -12.13 4.36
N LEU A 159 1.00 -11.10 3.52
CA LEU A 159 0.59 -9.76 3.95
C LEU A 159 -0.78 -9.78 4.65
N GLU A 160 -1.77 -10.47 4.07
CA GLU A 160 -3.10 -10.61 4.67
C GLU A 160 -3.02 -11.29 6.03
N LYS A 161 -2.29 -12.40 6.11
CA LYS A 161 -2.12 -13.15 7.35
C LYS A 161 -1.50 -12.26 8.44
N GLU A 162 -0.36 -11.64 8.15
CA GLU A 162 0.35 -10.80 9.13
C GLU A 162 -0.46 -9.59 9.59
N ILE A 163 -1.22 -8.95 8.69
CA ILE A 163 -2.08 -7.82 9.06
C ILE A 163 -3.24 -8.29 9.95
N TYR A 164 -3.87 -9.41 9.61
CA TYR A 164 -4.96 -9.95 10.42
C TYR A 164 -4.47 -10.38 11.81
N GLU A 165 -3.30 -11.03 11.89
CA GLU A 165 -2.64 -11.34 13.17
C GLU A 165 -2.30 -10.08 13.96
N PHE A 166 -1.73 -9.06 13.31
CA PHE A 166 -1.41 -7.78 13.94
C PHE A 166 -2.62 -7.11 14.60
N TYR A 167 -3.79 -7.15 13.94
CA TYR A 167 -5.04 -6.60 14.48
C TYR A 167 -5.88 -7.62 15.28
N ASN A 168 -5.30 -8.77 15.65
CA ASN A 168 -5.95 -9.85 16.38
C ASN A 168 -7.32 -10.26 15.77
N LYS A 169 -7.32 -10.51 14.45
CA LYS A 169 -8.48 -10.93 13.67
C LYS A 169 -8.26 -12.28 13.02
N LYS A 170 -9.36 -13.03 12.86
CA LYS A 170 -9.36 -14.27 12.08
C LYS A 170 -9.46 -13.97 10.59
N LEU A 171 -8.49 -14.45 9.81
CA LEU A 171 -8.53 -14.46 8.35
C LEU A 171 -9.29 -15.71 7.88
N SER A 172 -10.17 -15.58 6.89
CA SER A 172 -10.85 -16.73 6.32
C SER A 172 -9.88 -17.64 5.57
N ASN A 173 -10.13 -18.96 5.58
CA ASN A 173 -9.30 -19.91 4.86
C ASN A 173 -9.14 -19.53 3.36
N GLY A 174 -7.95 -19.75 2.82
CA GLY A 174 -7.57 -19.38 1.45
C GLY A 174 -7.17 -17.93 1.23
N GLY A 175 -7.45 -17.01 2.15
CA GLY A 175 -7.17 -15.57 1.99
C GLY A 175 -8.26 -14.81 1.20
N ILE A 176 -8.20 -13.49 1.23
CA ILE A 176 -9.17 -12.60 0.57
C ILE A 176 -8.78 -12.42 -0.91
N ILE A 177 -7.48 -12.38 -1.20
CA ILE A 177 -6.97 -12.22 -2.56
C ILE A 177 -7.37 -13.36 -3.49
N THR A 178 -7.37 -14.61 -3.02
CA THR A 178 -7.74 -15.79 -3.83
C THR A 178 -9.21 -15.73 -4.24
N LYS A 179 -10.11 -15.48 -3.28
CA LYS A 179 -11.55 -15.29 -3.54
C LYS A 179 -11.81 -14.15 -4.52
N TRP A 180 -11.05 -13.07 -4.41
CA TRP A 180 -11.16 -11.95 -5.35
C TRP A 180 -10.65 -12.32 -6.75
N ILE A 181 -9.52 -13.03 -6.87
CA ILE A 181 -9.00 -13.52 -8.15
C ILE A 181 -10.01 -14.46 -8.81
N GLU A 182 -10.57 -15.43 -8.08
CA GLU A 182 -11.57 -16.38 -8.60
C GLU A 182 -12.80 -15.67 -9.16
N LYS A 183 -13.25 -14.59 -8.48
CA LYS A 183 -14.38 -13.79 -8.93
C LYS A 183 -14.08 -12.95 -10.19
N GLU A 184 -12.87 -12.42 -10.30
CA GLU A 184 -12.51 -11.46 -11.36
C GLU A 184 -11.81 -12.10 -12.57
N GLN A 185 -11.22 -13.29 -12.43
CA GLN A 185 -10.67 -14.07 -13.54
C GLN A 185 -11.80 -14.69 -14.36
N LYS A 186 -12.29 -13.93 -15.35
CA LYS A 186 -13.13 -14.46 -16.42
C LYS A 186 -12.38 -15.43 -17.32
#